data_AF-A0A958EL92-F1
#
_entry.id   AF-A0A958EL92-F1
#
_cell.length_a   1.000
_cell.length_b   1.000
_cell.length_c   1.000
_cell.angle_alpha   90.00
_cell.angle_beta   90.00
_cell.angle_gamma   90.00
#
_symmetry.space_group_name_H-M   'P 1'
#
loop_
_entity.id
_entity.type
_entity.pdbx_description
1 polymer ?
#
loop_
_entity_poly.entity_id
_entity_poly.type
_entity_poly.pdbx_seq_one_letter_code
_entity_poly.pdbx_strand_id
1 'polypeptide(L)'
;MSARSGIQIDKKQFGKELRDLIFSKGYTSIYDFHKKSVNHQISYSSLKKTISGNFEMSISNLLNIADALDMSPKEFMGSFSFKRV
;
A
#
# COMPACT_ATOMS: atom_id res chain seq x y z
N MET A 1 -24.81 -23.14 -2.25
CA MET A 1 -23.60 -22.51 -2.85
C MET A 1 -23.45 -21.14 -2.23
N SER A 2 -22.57 -20.99 -1.24
CA SER A 2 -22.42 -19.72 -0.51
C SER A 2 -21.54 -18.77 -1.32
N ALA A 3 -22.13 -17.71 -1.87
CA ALA A 3 -21.40 -16.62 -2.48
C ALA A 3 -20.51 -15.98 -1.40
N ARG A 4 -19.20 -16.28 -1.44
CA ARG A 4 -18.21 -15.50 -0.71
C ARG A 4 -18.10 -14.16 -1.43
N SER A 5 -18.89 -13.17 -1.00
CA SER A 5 -18.62 -11.76 -1.28
C SER A 5 -17.31 -11.37 -0.58
N GLY A 6 -16.19 -11.74 -1.20
CA GLY A 6 -14.86 -11.29 -0.82
C GLY A 6 -14.49 -10.13 -1.72
N ILE A 7 -14.03 -9.03 -1.14
CA ILE A 7 -13.31 -8.01 -1.90
C ILE A 7 -12.08 -8.71 -2.49
N GLN A 8 -12.11 -9.04 -3.79
CA GLN A 8 -10.90 -9.49 -4.48
C GLN A 8 -10.07 -8.25 -4.78
N ILE A 9 -9.08 -8.01 -3.94
CA ILE A 9 -8.06 -7.00 -4.18
C ILE A 9 -7.11 -7.56 -5.24
N ASP A 10 -7.13 -6.99 -6.44
CA ASP A 10 -6.08 -7.25 -7.42
C ASP A 10 -4.76 -6.70 -6.89
N LYS A 11 -3.85 -7.60 -6.50
CA LYS A 11 -2.56 -7.27 -5.89
C LYS A 11 -1.69 -6.39 -6.79
N LYS A 12 -1.78 -6.56 -8.12
CA LYS A 12 -1.03 -5.73 -9.07
C LYS A 12 -1.61 -4.33 -9.14
N GLN A 13 -2.94 -4.23 -9.18
CA GLN A 13 -3.62 -2.93 -9.16
C GLN A 13 -3.33 -2.18 -7.85
N PHE A 14 -3.46 -2.85 -6.70
CA PHE A 14 -3.14 -2.28 -5.40
C PHE A 14 -1.68 -1.81 -5.32
N GLY A 15 -0.73 -2.63 -5.77
CA GLY A 15 0.68 -2.26 -5.80
C GLY A 15 0.98 -1.02 -6.66
N LYS A 16 0.28 -0.90 -7.80
CA LYS A 16 0.34 0.29 -8.66
C LYS A 16 -0.23 1.52 -7.96
N GLU A 17 -1.45 1.43 -7.41
CA GLU A 17 -2.10 2.53 -6.71
C GLU A 17 -1.28 3.01 -5.51
N LEU A 18 -0.66 2.07 -4.77
CA LEU A 18 0.25 2.40 -3.67
C LEU A 18 1.47 3.17 -4.15
N ARG A 19 2.09 2.78 -5.27
CA ARG A 19 3.20 3.52 -5.87
C ARG A 19 2.77 4.92 -6.30
N ASP A 20 1.63 5.03 -6.95
CA ASP A 20 1.11 6.31 -7.45
C ASP A 20 0.78 7.25 -6.28
N LEU A 21 0.24 6.72 -5.18
CA LEU A 21 0.02 7.46 -3.93
C LEU A 21 1.32 7.95 -3.29
N ILE A 22 2.36 7.10 -3.24
CA ILE A 22 3.68 7.51 -2.75
C ILE A 22 4.23 8.66 -3.61
N PHE A 23 4.07 8.60 -4.93
CA PHE A 23 4.56 9.67 -5.80
C PHE A 23 3.73 10.95 -5.71
N SER A 24 2.41 10.84 -5.51
CA SER A 24 1.54 12.02 -5.33
C SER A 24 1.85 12.79 -4.04
N LYS A 25 2.42 12.12 -3.03
CA LYS A 25 2.95 12.74 -1.81
C LYS A 25 4.32 13.40 -1.99
N GLY A 26 4.86 13.44 -3.21
CA GLY A 26 6.09 14.16 -3.55
C GLY A 26 7.38 13.34 -3.46
N TYR A 27 7.29 12.02 -3.24
CA TYR A 27 8.45 11.14 -3.27
C TYR A 27 8.84 10.81 -4.72
N THR A 28 10.13 10.90 -5.04
CA THR A 28 10.62 10.67 -6.41
C THR A 28 10.85 9.21 -6.74
N SER A 29 10.99 8.36 -5.71
CA SER A 29 11.16 6.91 -5.86
C SER A 29 10.69 6.17 -4.61
N ILE A 30 10.42 4.87 -4.77
CA ILE A 30 10.09 3.98 -3.65
C ILE A 30 11.27 3.86 -2.67
N TYR A 31 12.50 3.97 -3.18
CA TYR A 31 13.69 3.99 -2.35
C TYR A 31 13.78 5.28 -1.50
N ASP A 32 13.47 6.45 -2.08
CA ASP A 32 13.43 7.73 -1.36
C ASP A 32 12.36 7.70 -0.26
N PHE A 33 11.17 7.19 -0.57
CA PHE A 33 10.13 6.95 0.43
C PHE A 33 10.64 6.05 1.55
N HIS A 34 11.16 4.86 1.25
CA HIS A 34 11.66 3.96 2.29
C HIS A 34 12.75 4.60 3.17
N LYS A 35 13.68 5.36 2.56
CA LYS A 35 14.75 6.04 3.31
C LYS A 35 14.21 7.08 4.28
N LYS A 36 13.17 7.82 3.89
CA LYS A 36 12.50 8.82 4.74
C LYS A 36 11.57 8.17 5.78
N SER A 37 11.04 6.99 5.48
CA SER A 37 10.13 6.23 6.34
C SER A 37 10.84 5.20 7.23
N VAL A 38 12.16 5.36 7.48
CA VAL A 38 12.98 4.38 8.21
C VAL A 38 12.47 4.12 9.64
N ASN A 39 11.86 5.14 10.25
CA ASN A 39 11.31 5.05 11.61
C ASN A 39 10.04 4.18 11.69
N HIS A 40 9.39 3.90 10.57
CA HIS A 40 8.13 3.15 10.51
C HIS A 40 8.35 1.63 10.33
N GLN A 41 9.60 1.15 10.45
CA GLN A 41 9.96 -0.28 10.40
C GLN A 41 9.47 -1.03 9.13
N ILE A 42 9.29 -0.32 8.03
CA ILE A 42 8.82 -0.89 6.77
C ILE A 42 10.01 -1.52 6.04
N SER A 43 9.99 -2.83 5.81
CA SER A 43 11.03 -3.48 5.00
C SER A 43 10.95 -3.05 3.54
N TYR A 44 12.05 -2.52 3.00
CA TYR A 44 12.16 -2.18 1.57
C TYR A 44 11.81 -3.36 0.65
N SER A 45 12.23 -4.58 1.01
CA SER A 45 11.94 -5.79 0.24
C SER A 45 10.45 -6.07 0.18
N SER A 46 9.77 -5.99 1.32
CA SER A 46 8.31 -6.18 1.39
C SER A 46 7.58 -5.09 0.61
N LEU A 47 7.99 -3.82 0.76
CA LEU A 47 7.42 -2.70 0.02
C LEU A 47 7.54 -2.90 -1.50
N LYS A 48 8.74 -3.25 -1.98
CA LYS A 48 8.97 -3.50 -3.41
C LYS A 48 8.12 -4.66 -3.94
N LYS A 49 8.01 -5.75 -3.18
CA LYS A 49 7.19 -6.91 -3.58
C LYS A 49 5.69 -6.61 -3.56
N THR A 50 5.22 -5.79 -2.63
CA THR A 50 3.82 -5.32 -2.62
C THR A 50 3.53 -4.42 -3.80
N ILE A 51 4.42 -3.48 -4.12
CA ILE A 51 4.26 -2.60 -5.28
C ILE A 51 4.27 -3.39 -6.58
N SER A 52 5.04 -4.48 -6.67
CA SER A 52 5.02 -5.37 -7.84
C SER A 52 3.84 -6.35 -7.85
N GLY A 53 2.96 -6.31 -6.85
CA GLY A 53 1.81 -7.22 -6.71
C GLY A 53 2.15 -8.67 -6.37
N ASN A 54 3.38 -8.92 -5.92
CA ASN A 54 3.89 -10.27 -5.59
C ASN A 54 3.79 -10.61 -4.10
N PHE A 55 3.41 -9.65 -3.26
CA PHE A 55 3.34 -9.83 -1.81
C PHE A 55 2.19 -9.02 -1.23
N GLU A 56 1.43 -9.67 -0.35
CA GLU A 56 0.38 -9.02 0.42
C GLU A 56 0.98 -8.59 1.76
N MET A 57 0.97 -7.29 2.01
CA MET A 57 1.53 -6.75 3.24
C MET A 57 0.54 -6.93 4.40
N SER A 58 1.05 -7.14 5.60
CA SER A 58 0.22 -7.17 6.80
C SER A 58 -0.45 -5.82 7.05
N ILE A 59 -1.60 -5.83 7.73
CA ILE A 59 -2.33 -4.61 8.10
C ILE A 59 -1.43 -3.66 8.89
N SER A 60 -0.61 -4.16 9.82
CA SER A 60 0.32 -3.33 10.59
C SER A 60 1.30 -2.57 9.70
N ASN A 61 1.85 -3.22 8.67
CA ASN A 61 2.75 -2.54 7.75
C ASN A 61 2.01 -1.54 6.84
N LEU A 62 0.77 -1.81 6.46
CA LEU A 62 -0.07 -0.85 5.75
C LEU A 62 -0.37 0.38 6.59
N LEU A 63 -0.61 0.21 7.89
CA LEU A 63 -0.78 1.32 8.83
C LEU A 63 0.51 2.12 8.99
N ASN A 64 1.67 1.46 9.06
CA ASN A 64 2.97 2.13 9.09
C ASN A 64 3.22 2.94 7.82
N ILE A 65 2.77 2.46 6.65
CA ILE A 65 2.83 3.22 5.39
C ILE A 65 1.90 4.43 5.44
N ALA A 66 0.66 4.27 5.93
CA ALA A 66 -0.29 5.37 6.07
C ALA A 66 0.27 6.48 6.97
N ASP A 67 0.83 6.09 8.11
CA ASP A 67 1.51 6.98 9.05
C ASP A 67 2.71 7.69 8.41
N ALA A 68 3.54 6.96 7.66
CA ALA A 68 4.67 7.54 6.92
C ALA A 68 4.26 8.51 5.80
N LEU A 69 3.02 8.42 5.30
CA LEU A 69 2.45 9.32 4.29
C LEU A 69 1.66 10.48 4.92
N ASP A 70 1.66 10.57 6.25
CA ASP A 70 0.86 11.51 7.04
C ASP A 70 -0.63 11.43 6.63
N MET A 71 -1.20 10.22 6.73
CA MET A 71 -2.58 9.92 6.37
C MET A 71 -3.27 9.13 7.47
N SER A 72 -4.53 9.44 7.73
CA SER A 72 -5.35 8.59 8.57
C SER A 72 -5.60 7.23 7.88
N PRO A 73 -5.83 6.14 8.64
CA PRO A 73 -6.13 4.83 8.06
C PRO A 73 -7.32 4.86 7.09
N LYS A 74 -8.32 5.72 7.37
CA LYS A 74 -9.51 5.87 6.53
C LYS A 74 -9.17 6.51 5.18
N GLU A 75 -8.38 7.57 5.17
CA GLU A 75 -7.95 8.25 3.94
C GLU A 75 -7.05 7.35 3.10
N PHE A 76 -6.13 6.65 3.77
CA PHE A 76 -5.24 5.71 3.12
C PHE A 76 -6.03 4.60 2.44
N MET A 77 -6.92 3.92 3.16
CA MET A 77 -7.76 2.86 2.59
C MET A 77 -8.72 3.38 1.51
N GLY A 78 -9.21 4.62 1.66
CA GLY A 78 -10.06 5.28 0.65
C GLY A 78 -9.33 5.65 -0.64
N SER A 79 -8.00 5.63 -0.65
CA SER A 79 -7.19 5.91 -1.84
C SER A 79 -7.12 4.73 -2.82
N PHE A 80 -7.58 3.54 -2.42
CA PHE A 80 -7.50 2.33 -3.23
C PHE A 80 -8.84 1.96 -3.86
N SER A 81 -8.81 1.53 -5.11
CA SER A 81 -10.01 1.12 -5.85
C SER A 81 -10.35 -0.33 -5.54
N PHE A 82 -11.11 -0.56 -4.45
CA PHE A 82 -11.64 -1.88 -4.16
C PHE A 82 -12.82 -2.20 -5.09
N LYS A 83 -12.59 -3.02 -6.12
CA LYS A 83 -13.68 -3.56 -6.93
C LYS A 83 -14.50 -4.52 -6.07
N ARG A 84 -15.79 -4.23 -5.89
CA ARG A 84 -16.77 -5.22 -5.43
C ARG A 84 -17.05 -6.16 -6.60
N VAL A 85 -16.80 -7.45 -6.39
CA VAL A 85 -17.14 -8.53 -7.33
C VAL A 85 -18.36 -9.26 -6.81
#